data_AF-A0A8T1UCS0-F1
#
_entry.id   AF-A0A8T1UCS0-F1
#
_cell.length_a   1.000
_cell.length_b   1.000
_cell.length_c   1.000
_cell.angle_alpha   90.00
_cell.angle_beta   90.00
_cell.angle_gamma   90.00
#
_symmetry.space_group_name_H-M   'P 1'
#
loop_
_entity.id
_entity.type
_entity.pdbx_description
1 polymer ?
#
loop_
_entity_poly.entity_id
_entity_poly.type
_entity_poly.pdbx_seq_one_letter_code
_entity_poly.pdbx_strand_id
1 'polypeptide(L)'
;MSETSCVGFRCLDRDECYHYDEKMKKVAFIHDGAACENTLADVQHRFRYHNQDGEVQMLSADEVQELMKCTYTSKLLFQRTHLLRNYAFWGFSDSVLDGFDQFAPLGHSMFEVSPKIAIGHVSLLSHVEEKPLGLFAAEDLACFEFLGEYTGVIKVGVSEMNEFDPYGISYPSVYEGGDLYVSASEYGNAIRCINHSASPNARFVPMVHDGILRIFCFVIQEIRQGEQIFVNYGPSYWKSTGIEPVAFHDQVREQ
;
A
#
# COMPACT_ATOMS: atom_id res chain seq x y z
N MET A 1 -10.17 -28.02 0.34
CA MET A 1 -8.90 -28.03 -0.40
C MET A 1 -8.20 -26.75 0.02
N SER A 2 -7.11 -26.84 0.78
CA SER A 2 -6.41 -25.64 1.28
C SER A 2 -5.75 -24.94 0.10
N GLU A 3 -6.23 -23.74 -0.24
CA GLU A 3 -5.68 -22.87 -1.27
C GLU A 3 -4.25 -22.48 -0.89
N THR A 4 -3.27 -22.98 -1.65
CA THR A 4 -1.83 -22.81 -1.38
C THR A 4 -1.25 -21.60 -2.11
N SER A 5 -1.85 -20.42 -1.93
CA SER A 5 -1.22 -19.19 -2.40
C SER A 5 0.17 -19.03 -1.73
N CYS A 6 1.15 -18.52 -2.46
CA CYS A 6 2.46 -18.26 -1.91
C CYS A 6 2.33 -17.19 -0.83
N VAL A 7 2.62 -17.52 0.43
CA VAL A 7 2.64 -16.54 1.54
C VAL A 7 4.01 -15.85 1.72
N GLY A 8 4.98 -16.16 0.85
CA GLY A 8 6.33 -15.60 0.91
C GLY A 8 6.45 -14.17 0.37
N PHE A 9 7.62 -13.59 0.57
CA PHE A 9 8.07 -12.31 0.04
C PHE A 9 8.92 -12.53 -1.21
N ARG A 10 8.85 -11.64 -2.19
CA ARG A 10 9.68 -11.72 -3.41
C ARG A 10 10.86 -10.78 -3.32
N CYS A 11 12.05 -11.28 -3.63
CA CYS A 11 13.28 -10.50 -3.67
C CYS A 11 13.74 -10.30 -5.12
N LEU A 12 13.84 -9.05 -5.55
CA LEU A 12 14.06 -8.67 -6.95
C LEU A 12 15.49 -8.92 -7.44
N ASP A 13 16.48 -8.90 -6.54
CA ASP A 13 17.88 -9.11 -6.90
C ASP A 13 18.17 -10.51 -7.46
N ARG A 14 17.32 -11.49 -7.13
CA ARG A 14 17.43 -12.87 -7.61
C ARG A 14 16.21 -13.37 -8.35
N ASP A 15 15.13 -12.59 -8.33
CA ASP A 15 13.80 -13.00 -8.75
C ASP A 15 13.34 -14.32 -8.09
N GLU A 16 13.39 -14.35 -6.76
CA GLU A 16 13.07 -15.53 -5.95
C GLU A 16 12.08 -15.17 -4.84
N CYS A 17 11.26 -16.14 -4.42
CA CYS A 17 10.36 -16.02 -3.28
C CYS A 17 10.94 -16.70 -2.05
N TYR A 18 10.76 -16.05 -0.90
CA TYR A 18 11.33 -16.41 0.38
C TYR A 18 10.30 -16.31 1.50
N HIS A 19 10.44 -17.11 2.54
CA HIS A 19 9.71 -16.95 3.80
C HIS A 19 10.68 -16.58 4.92
N TYR A 20 10.25 -15.74 5.86
CA TYR A 20 11.00 -15.45 7.07
C TYR A 20 10.57 -16.40 8.19
N ASP A 21 11.43 -17.36 8.53
CA ASP A 21 11.21 -18.27 9.64
C ASP A 21 11.46 -17.55 10.96
N GLU A 22 10.39 -17.22 11.69
CA GLU A 22 10.48 -16.52 12.96
C GLU A 22 11.19 -17.31 14.06
N LYS A 23 11.15 -18.65 14.02
CA LYS A 23 11.77 -19.50 15.04
C LYS A 23 13.28 -19.54 14.84
N MET A 24 13.70 -19.69 13.59
CA MET A 24 15.12 -19.75 13.22
C MET A 24 15.71 -18.36 12.96
N LYS A 25 14.89 -17.31 12.95
CA LYS A 25 15.25 -15.92 12.62
C LYS A 25 16.04 -15.82 11.30
N LYS A 26 15.62 -16.60 10.31
CA LYS A 26 16.32 -16.71 9.02
C LYS A 26 15.36 -16.64 7.84
N VAL A 27 15.89 -16.20 6.72
CA VAL A 27 15.20 -16.25 5.43
C VAL A 27 15.40 -17.63 4.81
N ALA A 28 14.32 -18.23 4.30
CA ALA A 28 14.32 -19.53 3.64
C ALA A 28 13.71 -19.40 2.23
N PHE A 29 14.41 -19.94 1.24
CA PHE A 29 13.93 -19.99 -0.15
C PHE A 29 12.68 -20.86 -0.26
N ILE A 30 11.73 -20.45 -1.11
CA ILE A 30 10.52 -21.20 -1.43
C ILE A 30 10.58 -21.71 -2.87
N HIS A 31 10.60 -20.78 -3.83
CA HIS A 31 10.59 -21.07 -5.27
C HIS A 31 11.05 -19.83 -6.05
N ASP A 32 11.38 -20.00 -7.34
CA ASP A 32 11.68 -18.89 -8.24
C ASP A 32 10.43 -18.02 -8.50
N GLY A 33 10.63 -16.74 -8.83
CA GLY A 33 9.56 -15.78 -9.07
C GLY A 33 8.61 -16.21 -10.20
N ALA A 34 9.14 -16.84 -11.25
CA ALA A 34 8.35 -17.36 -12.37
C ALA A 34 7.36 -18.47 -11.97
N ALA A 35 7.58 -19.15 -10.85
CA ALA A 35 6.70 -20.20 -10.32
C ALA A 35 5.73 -19.69 -9.24
N CYS A 36 5.68 -18.37 -9.01
CA CYS A 36 4.87 -17.78 -7.94
C CYS A 36 3.37 -17.80 -8.25
N GLU A 37 2.60 -18.59 -7.50
CA GLU A 37 1.15 -18.69 -7.67
C GLU A 37 0.41 -17.36 -7.46
N ASN A 38 0.88 -16.48 -6.55
CA ASN A 38 0.26 -15.18 -6.37
C ASN A 38 0.42 -14.29 -7.61
N THR A 39 1.54 -14.38 -8.33
CA THR A 39 1.69 -13.61 -9.57
C THR A 39 0.66 -14.08 -10.61
N LEU A 40 0.30 -15.36 -10.62
CA LEU A 40 -0.78 -15.87 -11.46
C LEU A 40 -2.17 -15.42 -10.97
N ALA A 41 -2.40 -15.41 -9.66
CA ALA A 41 -3.65 -14.93 -9.06
C ALA A 41 -3.84 -13.42 -9.31
N ASP A 42 -2.77 -12.64 -9.17
CA ASP A 42 -2.70 -11.22 -9.46
C ASP A 42 -3.16 -10.96 -10.90
N VAL A 43 -2.65 -11.73 -11.87
CA VAL A 43 -3.05 -11.63 -13.30
C VAL A 43 -4.55 -11.90 -13.51
N GLN A 44 -5.16 -12.78 -12.71
CA GLN A 44 -6.57 -13.11 -12.81
C GLN A 44 -7.49 -12.17 -12.01
N HIS A 45 -6.92 -11.36 -11.11
CA HIS A 45 -7.68 -10.47 -10.26
C HIS A 45 -8.35 -9.35 -11.06
N ARG A 46 -9.51 -8.90 -10.59
CA ARG A 46 -10.28 -7.82 -11.23
C ARG A 46 -10.51 -6.67 -10.27
N PHE A 47 -10.34 -5.45 -10.75
CA PHE A 47 -10.41 -4.22 -9.97
C PHE A 47 -11.56 -3.35 -10.43
N ARG A 48 -12.30 -2.77 -9.48
CA ARG A 48 -13.32 -1.76 -9.80
C ARG A 48 -12.63 -0.46 -10.21
N TYR A 49 -13.08 0.12 -11.32
CA TYR A 49 -12.61 1.39 -11.83
C TYR A 49 -13.81 2.28 -12.17
N HIS A 50 -13.80 3.52 -11.70
CA HIS A 50 -14.75 4.56 -12.10
C HIS A 50 -14.10 5.38 -13.22
N ASN A 51 -14.66 5.25 -14.43
CA ASN A 51 -14.17 6.03 -15.57
C ASN A 51 -14.51 7.52 -15.43
N GLN A 52 -14.07 8.34 -16.39
CA GLN A 52 -14.32 9.79 -16.36
C GLN A 52 -15.80 10.17 -16.44
N ASP A 53 -16.65 9.28 -16.96
CA ASP A 53 -18.10 9.45 -17.04
C ASP A 53 -18.81 8.97 -15.76
N GLY A 54 -18.07 8.44 -14.79
CA GLY A 54 -18.60 7.92 -13.53
C GLY A 54 -19.15 6.50 -13.61
N GLU A 55 -18.96 5.81 -14.73
CA GLU A 55 -19.39 4.42 -14.91
C GLU A 55 -18.38 3.45 -14.28
N VAL A 56 -18.91 2.40 -13.63
CA VAL A 56 -18.10 1.34 -13.02
C VAL A 56 -17.71 0.31 -14.07
N GLN A 57 -16.42 0.05 -14.19
CA GLN A 57 -15.83 -0.98 -15.02
C GLN A 57 -14.99 -1.94 -14.15
N MET A 58 -14.87 -3.19 -14.60
CA MET A 58 -13.97 -4.15 -13.97
C MET A 58 -12.73 -4.29 -14.84
N LEU A 59 -11.60 -3.77 -14.38
CA LEU A 59 -10.31 -3.88 -15.05
C LEU A 59 -9.59 -5.16 -14.63
N SER A 60 -8.86 -5.76 -15.56
CA SER A 60 -7.84 -6.78 -15.32
C SER A 60 -6.59 -6.18 -14.67
N ALA A 61 -5.68 -7.01 -14.19
CA ALA A 61 -4.40 -6.54 -13.69
C ALA A 61 -3.57 -5.79 -14.74
N ASP A 62 -3.54 -6.26 -16.00
CA ASP A 62 -2.82 -5.59 -17.08
C ASP A 62 -3.36 -4.17 -17.34
N GLU A 63 -4.69 -4.01 -17.37
CA GLU A 63 -5.32 -2.69 -17.54
C GLU A 63 -5.04 -1.78 -16.33
N VAL A 64 -5.02 -2.32 -15.12
CA VAL A 64 -4.65 -1.55 -13.91
C VAL A 64 -3.18 -1.15 -13.92
N GLN A 65 -2.29 -1.99 -14.42
CA GLN A 65 -0.87 -1.67 -14.58
C GLN A 65 -0.67 -0.53 -15.56
N GLU A 66 -1.36 -0.56 -16.70
CA GLU A 66 -1.35 0.52 -17.69
C GLU A 66 -1.91 1.82 -17.10
N LEU A 67 -3.03 1.73 -16.35
CA LEU A 67 -3.66 2.87 -15.70
C LEU A 67 -2.74 3.52 -14.66
N MET A 68 -2.14 2.72 -13.78
CA MET A 68 -1.28 3.20 -12.69
C MET A 68 0.16 3.48 -13.14
N LYS A 69 0.53 3.07 -14.35
CA LYS A 69 1.89 3.13 -14.92
C LYS A 69 2.93 2.45 -14.01
N CYS A 70 2.56 1.35 -13.38
CA CYS A 70 3.43 0.53 -12.55
C CYS A 70 3.09 -0.96 -12.72
N THR A 71 3.99 -1.85 -12.34
CA THR A 71 3.70 -3.29 -12.29
C THR A 71 2.83 -3.57 -11.06
N TYR A 72 1.77 -4.36 -11.23
CA TYR A 72 0.90 -4.71 -10.12
C TYR A 72 1.60 -5.77 -9.26
N THR A 73 1.49 -5.64 -7.94
CA THR A 73 1.93 -6.67 -7.00
C THR A 73 1.02 -6.72 -5.79
N SER A 74 0.54 -7.91 -5.43
CA SER A 74 -0.10 -8.14 -4.12
C SER A 74 0.91 -8.37 -2.99
N LYS A 75 2.20 -8.47 -3.33
CA LYS A 75 3.28 -8.74 -2.38
C LYS A 75 4.11 -7.51 -2.10
N LEU A 76 4.53 -7.39 -0.84
CA LEU A 76 5.69 -6.59 -0.47
C LEU A 76 6.96 -7.22 -1.06
N LEU A 77 7.68 -6.41 -1.83
CA LEU A 77 8.89 -6.81 -2.55
C LEU A 77 10.11 -6.24 -1.85
N PHE A 78 11.23 -6.93 -1.96
CA PHE A 78 12.52 -6.47 -1.43
C PHE A 78 13.48 -6.24 -2.58
N GLN A 79 14.09 -5.07 -2.65
CA GLN A 79 15.09 -4.78 -3.69
C GLN A 79 16.25 -5.76 -3.64
N ARG A 80 16.65 -6.16 -2.43
CA ARG A 80 17.74 -7.10 -2.18
C ARG A 80 17.35 -8.10 -1.11
N THR A 81 17.74 -9.36 -1.30
CA THR A 81 17.40 -10.46 -0.38
C THR A 81 17.86 -10.19 1.05
N HIS A 82 18.99 -9.50 1.24
CA HIS A 82 19.51 -9.20 2.59
C HIS A 82 18.64 -8.19 3.38
N LEU A 83 17.75 -7.44 2.72
CA LEU A 83 16.81 -6.53 3.37
C LEU A 83 15.61 -7.28 3.97
N LEU A 84 15.36 -8.52 3.57
CA LEU A 84 14.28 -9.33 4.14
C LEU A 84 14.66 -9.79 5.55
N ARG A 85 14.26 -9.02 6.56
CA ARG A 85 14.55 -9.27 7.96
C ARG A 85 13.43 -8.77 8.86
N ASN A 86 13.31 -9.38 10.04
CA ASN A 86 12.55 -8.80 11.13
C ASN A 86 13.38 -7.68 11.77
N TYR A 87 13.09 -6.45 11.38
CA TYR A 87 13.68 -5.28 12.02
C TYR A 87 12.91 -4.97 13.30
N ALA A 88 13.65 -4.67 14.38
CA ALA A 88 13.08 -3.81 15.41
C ALA A 88 12.60 -2.53 14.72
N PHE A 89 11.46 -1.99 15.13
CA PHE A 89 10.90 -0.81 14.49
C PHE A 89 10.49 0.19 15.56
N TRP A 90 10.65 1.47 15.24
CA TRP A 90 10.25 2.56 16.12
C TRP A 90 8.73 2.71 16.00
N GLY A 91 8.00 2.11 16.93
CA GLY A 91 6.56 2.06 16.87
C GLY A 91 5.96 1.61 18.19
N PHE A 92 6.10 2.42 19.23
CA PHE A 92 4.99 2.54 20.17
C PHE A 92 3.89 3.32 19.43
N SER A 93 3.13 2.67 18.54
CA SER A 93 1.72 3.02 18.59
C SER A 93 1.29 2.46 19.94
N ASP A 94 0.74 3.28 20.82
CA ASP A 94 -0.14 2.74 21.84
C ASP A 94 -1.36 2.19 21.07
N SER A 95 -1.17 1.04 20.40
CA SER A 95 -2.19 0.29 19.67
C SER A 95 -3.41 0.08 20.57
N VAL A 96 -3.18 -0.02 21.87
CA VAL A 96 -4.19 -0.10 22.94
C VAL A 96 -4.98 1.21 23.12
N LEU A 97 -4.35 2.39 22.98
CA LEU A 97 -5.06 3.68 23.07
C LEU A 97 -5.78 4.05 21.76
N ASP A 98 -5.24 3.65 20.62
CA ASP A 98 -5.84 3.92 19.31
C ASP A 98 -6.95 2.89 18.92
N GLY A 99 -7.17 1.84 19.74
CA GLY A 99 -8.14 0.78 19.48
C GLY A 99 -7.71 -0.23 18.40
N PHE A 100 -6.42 -0.21 18.02
CA PHE A 100 -5.82 -1.11 17.02
C PHE A 100 -5.16 -2.36 17.63
N ASP A 101 -5.22 -2.51 18.95
CA ASP A 101 -4.87 -3.73 19.68
C ASP A 101 -5.76 -4.92 19.30
N GLN A 102 -6.96 -4.66 18.76
CA GLN A 102 -7.92 -5.68 18.34
C GLN A 102 -7.59 -6.35 16.99
N PHE A 103 -6.59 -5.86 16.25
CA PHE A 103 -6.28 -6.38 14.91
C PHE A 103 -5.40 -7.66 14.87
N ALA A 104 -5.28 -8.40 15.97
CA ALA A 104 -4.67 -9.74 15.96
C ALA A 104 -5.72 -10.86 16.10
N PRO A 105 -5.75 -11.90 15.22
CA PRO A 105 -5.01 -12.10 13.98
C PRO A 105 -5.91 -11.77 12.79
N LEU A 106 -5.69 -10.60 12.21
CA LEU A 106 -5.64 -10.41 10.77
C LEU A 106 -5.52 -11.76 10.00
N GLY A 107 -6.63 -12.25 9.44
CA GLY A 107 -6.74 -13.59 8.84
C GLY A 107 -6.06 -13.70 7.47
N HIS A 108 -5.90 -14.91 6.92
CA HIS A 108 -5.10 -15.21 5.71
C HIS A 108 -5.40 -14.40 4.43
N SER A 109 -6.49 -13.62 4.36
CA SER A 109 -6.94 -12.88 3.16
C SER A 109 -6.32 -11.48 2.99
N MET A 110 -5.39 -11.04 3.84
CA MET A 110 -4.86 -9.66 3.82
C MET A 110 -3.99 -9.29 2.62
N PHE A 111 -3.58 -10.29 1.83
CA PHE A 111 -2.83 -10.03 0.61
C PHE A 111 -3.73 -9.44 -0.49
N GLU A 112 -5.04 -9.43 -0.27
CA GLU A 112 -6.00 -8.88 -1.19
C GLU A 112 -6.38 -7.45 -0.79
N VAL A 113 -6.42 -6.61 -1.82
CA VAL A 113 -7.05 -5.30 -1.74
C VAL A 113 -8.55 -5.49 -1.54
N SER A 114 -9.16 -4.69 -0.67
CA SER A 114 -10.60 -4.79 -0.38
C SER A 114 -11.43 -4.72 -1.67
N PRO A 115 -12.45 -5.59 -1.86
CA PRO A 115 -13.31 -5.48 -3.03
C PRO A 115 -14.19 -4.23 -2.99
N LYS A 116 -14.34 -3.59 -1.81
CA LYS A 116 -15.17 -2.40 -1.59
C LYS A 116 -14.50 -1.09 -2.00
N ILE A 117 -13.34 -1.12 -2.64
CA ILE A 117 -12.71 0.08 -3.17
C ILE A 117 -12.72 0.07 -4.70
N ALA A 118 -12.61 1.27 -5.29
CA ALA A 118 -12.47 1.48 -6.72
C ALA A 118 -11.39 2.52 -7.01
N ILE A 119 -10.64 2.33 -8.10
CA ILE A 119 -9.74 3.35 -8.64
C ILE A 119 -10.59 4.33 -9.46
N GLY A 120 -10.29 5.62 -9.45
CA GLY A 120 -10.99 6.61 -10.28
C GLY A 120 -10.14 7.85 -10.55
N HIS A 121 -10.60 8.74 -11.42
CA HIS A 121 -9.91 10.01 -11.67
C HIS A 121 -10.29 11.12 -10.68
N VAL A 122 -9.32 11.98 -10.36
CA VAL A 122 -9.49 13.07 -9.37
C VAL A 122 -9.37 14.43 -10.05
N SER A 123 -10.49 15.05 -10.40
CA SER A 123 -10.50 16.34 -11.12
C SER A 123 -9.75 17.48 -10.40
N LEU A 124 -9.68 17.44 -9.07
CA LEU A 124 -9.01 18.47 -8.26
C LEU A 124 -7.50 18.52 -8.49
N LEU A 125 -6.86 17.42 -8.91
CA LEU A 125 -5.41 17.33 -9.11
C LEU A 125 -5.00 17.51 -10.58
N SER A 126 -5.94 17.76 -11.48
CA SER A 126 -5.68 17.87 -12.94
C SER A 126 -4.76 19.04 -13.33
N HIS A 127 -4.51 19.98 -12.42
CA HIS A 127 -3.56 21.08 -12.61
C HIS A 127 -2.12 20.69 -12.24
N VAL A 128 -1.93 19.55 -11.56
CA VAL A 128 -0.63 19.02 -11.11
C VAL A 128 -0.19 17.85 -11.97
N GLU A 129 -1.11 16.92 -12.27
CA GLU A 129 -0.85 15.71 -13.03
C GLU A 129 -1.87 15.54 -14.16
N GLU A 130 -1.43 14.96 -15.28
CA GLU A 130 -2.33 14.59 -16.36
C GLU A 130 -3.07 13.29 -15.98
N LYS A 131 -4.39 13.38 -15.78
CA LYS A 131 -5.28 12.27 -15.38
C LYS A 131 -4.93 11.67 -14.01
N PRO A 132 -4.90 12.47 -12.93
CA PRO A 132 -4.59 11.99 -11.60
C PRO A 132 -5.59 10.91 -11.16
N LEU A 133 -5.08 9.93 -10.42
CA LEU A 133 -5.89 8.84 -9.87
C LEU A 133 -6.19 9.09 -8.39
N GLY A 134 -7.26 8.46 -7.93
CA GLY A 134 -7.73 8.43 -6.55
C GLY A 134 -8.28 7.06 -6.22
N LEU A 135 -8.44 6.80 -4.94
CA LEU A 135 -9.10 5.62 -4.42
C LEU A 135 -10.44 6.00 -3.79
N PHE A 136 -11.51 5.31 -4.14
CA PHE A 136 -12.87 5.63 -3.76
C PHE A 136 -13.54 4.45 -3.09
N ALA A 137 -14.46 4.72 -2.17
CA ALA A 137 -15.36 3.71 -1.61
C ALA A 137 -16.36 3.27 -2.69
N ALA A 138 -16.33 2.00 -3.08
CA ALA A 138 -17.33 1.41 -3.98
C ALA A 138 -18.62 0.99 -3.24
N GLU A 139 -18.52 0.83 -1.92
CA GLU A 139 -19.58 0.51 -0.96
C GLU A 139 -19.29 1.26 0.35
N ASP A 140 -20.25 1.36 1.27
CA ASP A 140 -20.01 1.95 2.59
C ASP A 140 -18.92 1.17 3.35
N LEU A 141 -17.97 1.91 3.93
CA LEU A 141 -16.86 1.39 4.71
C LEU A 141 -17.01 1.80 6.17
N ALA A 142 -16.97 0.80 7.05
CA ALA A 142 -17.03 1.04 8.49
C ALA A 142 -15.69 1.56 9.02
N CYS A 143 -15.73 2.27 10.16
CA CYS A 143 -14.51 2.53 10.92
C CYS A 143 -13.79 1.21 11.23
N PHE A 144 -12.46 1.23 11.19
CA PHE A 144 -11.58 0.06 11.38
C PHE A 144 -11.62 -0.99 10.27
N GLU A 145 -12.33 -0.73 9.16
CA GLU A 145 -12.32 -1.64 8.01
C GLU A 145 -10.95 -1.67 7.32
N PHE A 146 -10.47 -2.88 7.02
CA PHE A 146 -9.20 -3.11 6.32
C PHE A 146 -9.36 -2.84 4.83
N LEU A 147 -8.44 -2.05 4.26
CA LEU A 147 -8.45 -1.70 2.84
C LEU A 147 -7.43 -2.50 2.03
N GLY A 148 -6.27 -2.82 2.61
CA GLY A 148 -5.20 -3.54 1.93
C GLY A 148 -3.82 -3.22 2.51
N GLU A 149 -2.81 -3.99 2.11
CA GLU A 149 -1.41 -3.68 2.35
C GLU A 149 -0.93 -2.61 1.35
N TYR A 150 -0.17 -1.62 1.81
CA TYR A 150 0.59 -0.72 0.94
C TYR A 150 1.83 -1.45 0.44
N THR A 151 1.70 -2.11 -0.71
CA THR A 151 2.78 -2.91 -1.30
C THR A 151 3.64 -2.08 -2.22
N GLY A 152 4.91 -2.47 -2.29
CA GLY A 152 5.86 -1.93 -3.24
C GLY A 152 7.22 -2.55 -3.01
N VAL A 153 8.29 -1.86 -3.38
CA VAL A 153 9.65 -2.33 -3.18
C VAL A 153 10.28 -1.67 -1.96
N ILE A 154 10.70 -2.46 -1.00
CA ILE A 154 11.56 -2.01 0.09
C ILE A 154 12.95 -1.72 -0.46
N LYS A 155 13.38 -0.47 -0.31
CA LYS A 155 14.66 0.08 -0.78
C LYS A 155 15.33 0.85 0.35
N VAL A 156 16.65 0.98 0.28
CA VAL A 156 17.41 1.88 1.15
C VAL A 156 17.35 3.29 0.56
N GLY A 157 16.99 4.29 1.36
CA GLY A 157 17.08 5.69 0.97
C GLY A 157 18.54 6.07 0.73
N VAL A 158 18.95 6.19 -0.53
CA VAL A 158 20.32 6.57 -0.87
C VAL A 158 20.38 8.10 -0.97
N SER A 159 21.20 8.71 -0.13
CA SER A 159 21.40 10.16 -0.06
C SER A 159 22.00 10.80 -1.32
N GLU A 160 22.51 10.00 -2.26
CA GLU A 160 23.33 10.49 -3.37
C GLU A 160 22.53 10.93 -4.61
N MET A 161 21.28 10.46 -4.78
CA MET A 161 20.46 10.83 -5.95
C MET A 161 19.32 11.82 -5.68
N ASN A 162 18.93 12.06 -4.41
CA ASN A 162 17.92 13.08 -4.02
C ASN A 162 16.64 13.12 -4.89
N GLU A 163 16.28 12.04 -5.58
CA GLU A 163 15.07 12.00 -6.36
C GLU A 163 13.93 11.66 -5.41
N PHE A 164 13.05 12.64 -5.22
CA PHE A 164 11.86 12.48 -4.41
C PHE A 164 10.95 11.39 -5.01
N ASP A 165 10.62 10.38 -4.22
CA ASP A 165 9.66 9.33 -4.61
C ASP A 165 8.26 9.71 -4.14
N PRO A 166 7.34 10.12 -5.05
CA PRO A 166 5.97 10.49 -4.69
C PRO A 166 5.15 9.32 -4.14
N TYR A 167 5.60 8.08 -4.37
CA TYR A 167 4.98 6.86 -3.87
C TYR A 167 5.83 6.19 -2.76
N GLY A 168 6.73 6.96 -2.15
CA GLY A 168 7.58 6.51 -1.06
C GLY A 168 6.90 6.68 0.31
N ILE A 169 6.73 5.58 1.04
CA ILE A 169 6.34 5.60 2.45
C ILE A 169 7.49 5.14 3.32
N SER A 170 7.76 5.88 4.41
CA SER A 170 8.77 5.48 5.39
C SER A 170 8.45 4.11 5.99
N TYR A 171 9.45 3.24 6.00
CA TYR A 171 9.39 1.93 6.63
C TYR A 171 10.10 2.05 7.98
N PRO A 172 9.37 2.07 9.12
CA PRO A 172 9.90 2.57 10.40
C PRO A 172 10.86 1.61 11.12
N SER A 173 11.77 0.97 10.40
CA SER A 173 12.75 0.00 10.89
C SER A 173 14.02 0.62 11.46
N VAL A 174 14.63 -0.08 12.42
CA VAL A 174 16.00 0.12 12.87
C VAL A 174 16.95 -0.61 11.91
N TYR A 175 17.17 -0.05 10.72
CA TYR A 175 18.16 -0.57 9.78
C TYR A 175 19.48 0.19 9.91
N GLU A 176 20.58 -0.54 10.05
CA GLU A 176 21.91 0.03 10.25
C GLU A 176 22.44 0.78 9.02
N GLY A 177 21.95 0.44 7.83
CA GLY A 177 22.42 0.98 6.55
C GLY A 177 21.70 2.25 6.09
N GLY A 178 20.86 2.85 6.93
CA GLY A 178 20.09 4.07 6.62
C GLY A 178 18.58 3.86 6.74
N ASP A 179 17.82 4.85 6.25
CA ASP A 179 16.36 4.80 6.29
C ASP A 179 15.82 3.85 5.21
N LEU A 180 14.92 2.95 5.59
CA LEU A 180 14.16 2.14 4.65
C LEU A 180 12.85 2.82 4.30
N TYR A 181 12.39 2.57 3.09
CA TYR A 181 11.07 3.00 2.62
C TYR A 181 10.48 1.96 1.68
N VAL A 182 9.15 1.93 1.61
CA VAL A 182 8.41 1.18 0.59
C VAL A 182 8.14 2.13 -0.57
N SER A 183 8.65 1.81 -1.75
CA SER A 183 8.41 2.54 -2.99
C SER A 183 7.33 1.84 -3.80
N ALA A 184 6.17 2.48 -3.97
CA ALA A 184 5.12 1.98 -4.87
C ALA A 184 5.23 2.56 -6.30
N SER A 185 6.38 3.12 -6.68
CA SER A 185 6.58 3.77 -7.99
C SER A 185 6.65 2.77 -9.15
N GLU A 186 7.51 1.75 -9.05
CA GLU A 186 7.70 0.75 -10.11
C GLU A 186 6.78 -0.47 -9.96
N TYR A 187 6.53 -0.86 -8.71
CA TYR A 187 5.68 -1.97 -8.33
C TYR A 187 4.73 -1.50 -7.24
N GLY A 188 3.44 -1.72 -7.39
CA GLY A 188 2.46 -1.33 -6.37
C GLY A 188 1.09 -1.95 -6.61
N ASN A 189 0.15 -1.67 -5.73
CA ASN A 189 -1.25 -2.06 -5.89
C ASN A 189 -2.16 -0.82 -5.82
N ALA A 190 -3.49 -1.03 -5.87
CA ALA A 190 -4.46 0.05 -5.87
C ALA A 190 -4.37 0.99 -4.64
N ILE A 191 -3.83 0.53 -3.50
CA ILE A 191 -3.68 1.35 -2.28
C ILE A 191 -2.75 2.55 -2.53
N ARG A 192 -1.84 2.46 -3.52
CA ARG A 192 -0.99 3.59 -3.94
C ARG A 192 -1.76 4.80 -4.48
N CYS A 193 -3.01 4.63 -4.89
CA CYS A 193 -3.86 5.69 -5.43
C CYS A 193 -4.54 6.54 -4.35
N ILE A 194 -4.35 6.23 -3.06
CA ILE A 194 -4.89 7.05 -1.97
C ILE A 194 -4.17 8.40 -1.94
N ASN A 195 -4.93 9.48 -2.04
CA ASN A 195 -4.40 10.84 -1.99
C ASN A 195 -4.26 11.39 -0.58
N HIS A 196 -3.55 12.52 -0.47
CA HIS A 196 -3.44 13.26 0.77
C HIS A 196 -4.76 13.96 1.16
N SER A 197 -5.07 14.01 2.46
CA SER A 197 -5.89 15.07 3.07
C SER A 197 -5.33 15.47 4.43
N ALA A 198 -5.52 16.74 4.81
CA ALA A 198 -5.26 17.21 6.17
C ALA A 198 -6.31 16.69 7.19
N SER A 199 -7.49 16.32 6.69
CA SER A 199 -8.58 15.65 7.42
C SER A 199 -8.79 14.25 6.83
N PRO A 200 -7.87 13.29 7.05
CA PRO A 200 -7.95 11.97 6.45
C PRO A 200 -9.08 11.13 7.05
N ASN A 201 -9.61 10.19 6.26
CA ASN A 201 -10.60 9.20 6.68
C ASN A 201 -10.04 7.77 6.72
N ALA A 202 -8.78 7.57 6.30
CA ALA A 202 -8.00 6.36 6.46
C ALA A 202 -6.57 6.64 6.97
N ARG A 203 -5.86 5.61 7.43
CA ARG A 203 -4.50 5.71 7.95
C ARG A 203 -3.65 4.49 7.59
N PHE A 204 -2.37 4.72 7.32
CA PHE A 204 -1.37 3.67 7.25
C PHE A 204 -0.88 3.28 8.64
N VAL A 205 -0.86 1.97 8.90
CA VAL A 205 -0.51 1.36 10.19
C VAL A 205 0.61 0.35 9.97
N PRO A 206 1.83 0.62 10.49
CA PRO A 206 2.92 -0.35 10.46
C PRO A 206 2.64 -1.48 11.46
N MET A 207 2.73 -2.74 11.03
CA MET A 207 2.51 -3.92 11.87
C MET A 207 3.42 -5.07 11.44
N VAL A 208 3.93 -5.84 12.40
CA VAL A 208 4.64 -7.09 12.09
C VAL A 208 3.63 -8.19 11.79
N HIS A 209 3.73 -8.76 10.59
CA HIS A 209 2.91 -9.87 10.14
C HIS A 209 3.78 -10.88 9.37
N ASP A 210 3.66 -12.16 9.69
CA ASP A 210 4.58 -13.23 9.25
C ASP A 210 6.06 -12.91 9.53
N GLY A 211 6.32 -12.31 10.69
CA GLY A 211 7.66 -11.95 11.15
C GLY A 211 8.33 -10.82 10.42
N ILE A 212 7.64 -10.13 9.52
CA ILE A 212 8.16 -8.99 8.78
C ILE A 212 7.26 -7.79 9.02
N LEU A 213 7.86 -6.61 9.16
CA LEU A 213 7.11 -5.36 9.25
C LEU A 213 6.43 -5.08 7.91
N ARG A 214 5.15 -4.72 7.95
CA ARG A 214 4.32 -4.36 6.79
C ARG A 214 3.56 -3.09 7.08
N ILE A 215 2.98 -2.49 6.06
CA ILE A 215 2.22 -1.24 6.17
C ILE A 215 0.81 -1.50 5.65
N PHE A 216 -0.17 -1.45 6.53
CA PHE A 216 -1.56 -1.74 6.20
C PHE A 216 -2.39 -0.46 6.21
N CYS A 217 -3.43 -0.39 5.39
CA CYS A 217 -4.34 0.74 5.35
C CYS A 217 -5.68 0.36 6.01
N PHE A 218 -6.12 1.18 6.95
CA PHE A 218 -7.40 1.02 7.64
C PHE A 218 -8.21 2.31 7.61
N VAL A 219 -9.52 2.15 7.59
CA VAL A 219 -10.47 3.24 7.76
C VAL A 219 -10.47 3.71 9.21
N ILE A 220 -10.49 5.03 9.45
CA ILE A 220 -10.50 5.64 10.79
C ILE A 220 -11.77 6.46 11.07
N GLN A 221 -12.61 6.64 10.06
CA GLN A 221 -13.93 7.26 10.12
C GLN A 221 -14.81 6.60 9.06
N GLU A 222 -16.09 6.39 9.32
CA GLU A 222 -17.03 5.88 8.30
C GLU A 222 -16.91 6.65 6.98
N ILE A 223 -16.84 5.91 5.87
CA ILE A 223 -16.73 6.45 4.50
C ILE A 223 -17.93 5.94 3.72
N ARG A 224 -18.70 6.85 3.12
CA ARG A 224 -19.87 6.49 2.31
C ARG A 224 -19.45 6.07 0.92
N GLN A 225 -20.26 5.22 0.28
CA GLN A 225 -20.12 4.89 -1.13
C GLN A 225 -19.95 6.17 -1.99
N GLY A 226 -18.95 6.16 -2.86
CA GLY A 226 -18.59 7.25 -3.75
C GLY A 226 -17.62 8.27 -3.17
N GLU A 227 -17.40 8.30 -1.85
CA GLU A 227 -16.42 9.20 -1.23
C GLU A 227 -14.99 8.73 -1.54
N GLN A 228 -14.08 9.70 -1.67
CA GLN A 228 -12.66 9.42 -1.84
C GLN A 228 -12.02 9.05 -0.50
N ILE A 229 -11.11 8.10 -0.53
CA ILE A 229 -10.31 7.64 0.59
C ILE A 229 -9.04 8.47 0.62
N PHE A 230 -8.72 9.03 1.79
CA PHE A 230 -7.57 9.90 2.01
C PHE A 230 -6.77 9.47 3.23
N VAL A 231 -5.45 9.67 3.13
CA VAL A 231 -4.50 9.55 4.25
C VAL A 231 -3.76 10.86 4.47
N ASN A 232 -3.13 11.01 5.64
CA ASN A 232 -2.18 12.10 5.85
C ASN A 232 -0.78 11.65 5.42
N TYR A 233 -0.19 12.30 4.43
CA TYR A 233 1.18 11.99 3.93
C TYR A 233 2.27 12.39 4.93
N GLY A 234 1.94 13.24 5.90
CA GLY A 234 2.85 13.67 6.94
C GLY A 234 3.82 14.77 6.49
N PRO A 235 4.42 15.49 7.46
CA PRO A 235 5.26 16.65 7.18
C PRO A 235 6.55 16.31 6.43
N SER A 236 7.11 15.11 6.62
CA SER A 236 8.34 14.68 5.94
C SER A 236 8.17 14.55 4.42
N TYR A 237 6.98 14.16 3.96
CA TYR A 237 6.64 14.11 2.53
C TYR A 237 6.67 15.51 1.93
N TRP A 238 5.90 16.45 2.50
CA TRP A 238 5.79 17.83 2.00
C TRP A 238 7.11 18.59 2.06
N LYS A 239 7.91 18.35 3.11
CA LYS A 239 9.26 18.92 3.19
C LYS A 239 10.15 18.46 2.04
N SER A 240 10.01 17.21 1.60
CA SER A 240 10.81 16.64 0.51
C SER A 240 10.35 17.12 -0.87
N THR A 241 9.07 17.49 -1.05
CA THR A 241 8.57 18.08 -2.31
C THR A 241 8.89 19.57 -2.45
N GLY A 242 9.01 20.29 -1.33
CA GLY A 242 9.06 21.75 -1.31
C GLY A 242 7.72 22.41 -1.67
N ILE A 243 6.62 21.64 -1.64
CA ILE A 243 5.26 22.09 -1.95
C ILE A 243 4.45 22.16 -0.65
N GLU A 244 3.70 23.24 -0.47
CA GLU A 244 2.70 23.33 0.59
C GLU A 244 1.47 22.46 0.26
N PRO A 245 0.99 21.62 1.17
CA PRO A 245 -0.15 20.74 0.90
C PRO A 245 -1.40 21.55 0.52
N VAL A 246 -2.04 21.16 -0.58
CA VAL A 246 -3.40 21.61 -0.86
C VAL A 246 -4.32 20.92 0.13
N ALA A 247 -4.86 21.67 1.09
CA ALA A 247 -5.85 21.13 2.00
C ALA A 247 -7.11 20.77 1.20
N PHE A 248 -7.46 19.49 1.17
CA PHE A 248 -8.82 19.04 0.84
C PHE A 248 -9.73 19.51 2.00
N HIS A 249 -10.02 20.81 2.03
CA HIS A 249 -11.11 21.32 2.86
C HIS A 249 -12.40 20.81 2.24
N ASP A 250 -13.25 20.21 3.09
CA ASP A 250 -14.62 19.86 2.79
C ASP A 250 -15.20 20.88 1.83
N GLN A 251 -15.60 20.42 0.64
CA GLN A 251 -16.55 21.21 -0.13
C GLN A 251 -17.69 21.50 0.83
N VAL A 252 -17.88 22.80 1.05
CA VAL A 252 -18.95 23.39 1.84
C VAL A 252 -20.19 22.53 1.65
N ARG A 253 -20.71 21.96 2.74
CA ARG A 253 -22.09 21.46 2.77
C ARG A 253 -22.98 22.67 2.47
N GLU A 254 -23.18 22.97 1.19
CA GLU A 254 -24.15 23.95 0.74
C GLU A 254 -25.53 23.30 0.85
N GLN A 255 -26.19 23.67 1.97
CA GLN A 255 -27.62 23.72 2.26
C GLN A 255 -28.46 22.46 2.05
#